data_AF-A0A2S8W5W4-F1
#
_entry.id   AF-A0A2S8W5W4-F1
#
_cell.length_a   1.000
_cell.length_b   1.000
_cell.length_c   1.000
_cell.angle_alpha   90.00
_cell.angle_beta   90.00
_cell.angle_gamma   90.00
#
_symmetry.space_group_name_H-M   'P 1'
#
loop_
_entity.id
_entity.type
_entity.pdbx_description
1 polymer ?
#
loop_
_entity_poly.entity_id
_entity_poly.type
_entity_poly.pdbx_seq_one_letter_code
_entity_poly.pdbx_strand_id
1 'polypeptide(L)' 'MARKTTIIDPRGRRRLTRNQKVGAASLATIVAVAAVGVVAGLLLDRLLDFDDALDAGGEWDEGGGVYTRWM' A
#
# COMPACT_ATOMS: atom_id res chain seq x y z
N MET A 1 -26.56 -23.41 26.38
CA MET A 1 -26.11 -24.08 25.14
C MET A 1 -26.50 -23.24 23.93
N ALA A 2 -25.53 -22.64 23.22
CA ALA A 2 -25.81 -21.82 22.04
C ALA A 2 -26.13 -22.73 20.83
N ARG A 3 -27.41 -22.77 20.43
CA ARG A 3 -27.89 -23.55 19.29
C ARG A 3 -27.36 -22.91 18.00
N LYS A 4 -26.30 -23.48 17.42
CA LYS A 4 -25.72 -23.01 16.16
C LYS A 4 -26.63 -23.44 15.00
N THR A 5 -27.60 -22.60 14.66
CA THR A 5 -28.50 -22.76 13.52
C THR A 5 -27.69 -22.73 12.23
N THR A 6 -27.31 -23.91 11.75
CA THR A 6 -26.63 -24.07 10.47
C THR A 6 -27.70 -24.14 9.38
N ILE A 7 -27.83 -23.07 8.59
CA ILE A 7 -28.77 -23.01 7.47
C ILE A 7 -28.11 -23.71 6.27
N ILE A 8 -28.58 -24.91 5.96
CA ILE A 8 -28.16 -25.70 4.79
C ILE A 8 -29.13 -25.37 3.65
N ASP A 9 -28.61 -24.98 2.48
CA ASP A 9 -29.40 -24.76 1.26
C ASP A 9 -29.94 -26.11 0.72
N PRO A 10 -31.10 -26.17 0.05
CA PRO A 10 -31.61 -27.41 -0.57
C PRO A 10 -30.66 -28.05 -1.59
N ARG A 11 -29.61 -27.33 -2.04
CA ARG A 11 -28.53 -27.85 -2.90
C ARG A 11 -27.30 -28.36 -2.11
N GLY A 12 -27.41 -28.54 -0.80
CA GLY A 12 -26.33 -29.02 0.08
C GLY A 12 -25.21 -28.00 0.33
N ARG A 13 -25.29 -26.79 -0.26
CA ARG A 13 -24.30 -25.73 -0.03
C ARG A 13 -24.59 -25.04 1.29
N ARG A 14 -23.60 -25.01 2.18
CA ARG A 14 -23.68 -24.31 3.45
C ARG A 14 -23.79 -22.81 3.19
N ARG A 15 -24.93 -22.19 3.49
CA ARG A 15 -25.07 -20.73 3.38
C ARG A 15 -24.21 -20.07 4.45
N LEU A 16 -23.35 -19.15 4.04
CA LEU A 16 -22.58 -18.32 4.96
C LEU A 16 -23.56 -17.53 5.84
N THR A 17 -23.38 -17.63 7.16
CA THR A 17 -24.14 -16.82 8.11
C THR A 17 -23.79 -15.34 7.91
N ARG A 18 -24.66 -14.43 8.37
CA ARG A 18 -24.43 -12.98 8.25
C ARG A 18 -23.06 -12.57 8.83
N ASN A 19 -22.70 -13.13 9.98
CA ASN A 19 -21.40 -12.87 10.63
C ASN A 19 -20.23 -13.37 9.79
N GLN A 20 -20.35 -14.51 9.11
CA GLN A 20 -19.28 -15.01 8.23
C GLN A 20 -19.10 -14.13 7.00
N LYS A 21 -20.19 -13.60 6.43
CA LYS A 21 -20.10 -12.66 5.31
C LYS A 21 -19.44 -11.34 5.71
N VAL A 22 -19.86 -10.78 6.85
CA VAL A 22 -19.26 -9.55 7.38
C VAL A 22 -17.80 -9.78 7.71
N GLY A 23 -17.46 -10.89 8.37
CA GLY A 23 -16.07 -11.23 8.69
C GLY A 23 -15.19 -11.37 7.44
N ALA A 24 -15.68 -12.03 6.39
CA ALA A 24 -14.95 -12.15 5.12
C ALA A 24 -14.78 -10.80 4.43
N ALA A 25 -15.82 -9.97 4.39
CA ALA A 25 -15.75 -8.63 3.81
C ALA A 25 -14.76 -7.74 4.56
N SER A 26 -14.81 -7.74 5.91
CA SER A 26 -13.87 -7.00 6.74
C SER A 26 -12.43 -7.44 6.52
N LEU A 27 -12.17 -8.74 6.44
CA LEU A 27 -10.83 -9.27 6.15
C LEU A 27 -10.35 -8.81 4.77
N ALA A 28 -11.20 -8.91 3.76
CA ALA A 28 -10.89 -8.47 2.40
C ALA A 28 -10.53 -6.98 2.34
N THR A 29 -11.27 -6.13 3.06
CA THR A 29 -10.98 -4.70 3.15
C THR A 29 -9.63 -4.44 3.81
N ILE A 30 -9.30 -5.13 4.91
CA ILE A 30 -8.00 -4.98 5.59
C ILE A 30 -6.86 -5.35 4.64
N VAL A 31 -6.99 -6.48 3.93
CA VAL A 31 -5.99 -6.92 2.96
C VAL A 31 -5.84 -5.91 1.82
N ALA A 32 -6.95 -5.36 1.31
CA ALA A 32 -6.91 -4.35 0.27
C ALA A 32 -6.19 -3.07 0.71
N VAL A 33 -6.50 -2.55 1.91
CA VAL A 33 -5.84 -1.36 2.46
C VAL A 33 -4.35 -1.62 2.70
N ALA A 34 -3.98 -2.81 3.20
CA ALA A 34 -2.59 -3.19 3.37
C ALA A 34 -1.84 -3.20 2.03
N ALA A 35 -2.44 -3.79 0.98
CA ALA A 35 -1.85 -3.81 -0.35
C ALA A 35 -1.65 -2.39 -0.93
N VAL A 36 -2.61 -1.48 -0.71
CA VAL A 36 -2.48 -0.07 -1.10
C VAL A 36 -1.30 0.59 -0.37
N GLY A 37 -1.15 0.34 0.93
CA GLY A 37 0.00 0.85 1.70
C GLY A 37 1.34 0.36 1.17
N VAL A 38 1.44 -0.91 0.79
CA VAL A 38 2.66 -1.47 0.17
C VAL A 38 2.96 -0.78 -1.15
N VAL A 39 1.97 -0.63 -2.04
CA VAL A 39 2.16 0.04 -3.33
C VAL A 39 2.58 1.50 -3.13
N ALA A 40 1.95 2.21 -2.21
CA ALA A 40 2.32 3.58 -1.87
C ALA A 40 3.76 3.67 -1.36
N GLY A 41 4.18 2.75 -0.48
CA GLY A 41 5.56 2.65 0.00
C GLY A 41 6.54 2.44 -1.14
N LEU A 42 6.25 1.53 -2.07
CA LEU A 42 7.09 1.30 -3.27
C LEU A 42 7.17 2.52 -4.18
N LEU A 43 6.06 3.26 -4.35
CA LEU A 43 6.07 4.48 -5.15
C LEU A 43 6.90 5.57 -4.49
N LEU A 44 6.79 5.74 -3.17
CA LEU A 44 7.58 6.70 -2.41
C LEU A 44 9.07 6.34 -2.44
N ASP A 45 9.41 5.08 -2.20
CA ASP A 45 10.77 4.55 -2.32
C ASP A 45 11.39 4.92 -3.67
N ARG A 46 10.65 4.70 -4.77
CA ARG A 46 11.12 5.08 -6.10
C ARG A 46 11.24 6.57 -6.32
N LEU A 47 10.30 7.36 -5.81
CA LEU A 47 10.38 8.82 -5.94
C LEU A 47 11.56 9.39 -5.15
N LEU A 48 11.86 8.84 -3.98
CA LEU A 48 13.03 9.22 -3.19
C LEU A 48 14.32 8.74 -3.83
N ASP A 49 14.38 7.52 -4.36
CA ASP A 49 15.52 7.04 -5.15
C ASP A 49 15.77 7.92 -6.40
N PHE A 50 14.70 8.43 -7.03
CA PHE A 50 14.83 9.39 -8.13
C PHE A 50 15.33 10.75 -7.66
N ASP A 51 14.91 11.23 -6.49
CA ASP A 51 15.40 12.45 -5.87
C ASP A 51 16.90 12.32 -5.58
N ASP A 52 17.33 11.22 -4.97
CA ASP A 52 18.76 10.92 -4.73
C ASP A 52 19.56 10.82 -6.05
N ALA A 53 18.98 10.26 -7.11
CA ALA A 53 19.63 10.23 -8.43
C ALA A 53 19.70 11.62 -9.11
N LEU A 54 18.72 12.49 -8.85
CA LEU A 54 18.72 13.88 -9.31
C LEU A 54 19.66 14.76 -8.48
N ASP A 55 19.78 14.50 -7.18
CA ASP A 55 20.71 15.19 -6.25
C ASP A 55 22.15 14.66 -6.36
N ALA A 56 22.35 13.41 -6.83
CA ALA A 56 23.65 12.93 -7.32
C ALA A 56 24.09 13.67 -8.60
N GLY A 57 23.13 14.17 -9.37
CA GLY A 57 23.33 15.24 -10.34
C GLY A 57 23.35 16.61 -9.66
N GLY A 58 23.95 16.73 -8.49
CA GLY A 58 24.21 17.92 -7.68
C GLY A 58 25.68 18.06 -7.27
N GLU A 59 26.55 17.08 -7.61
CA GLU A 59 28.02 17.27 -7.73
C GLU A 59 28.35 18.15 -8.97
N TRP A 60 27.47 19.07 -9.33
CA TRP A 60 27.79 20.15 -10.24
C TRP A 60 28.49 21.21 -9.41
N ASP A 61 29.81 21.01 -9.29
CA ASP A 61 30.78 22.05 -9.02
C ASP A 61 30.90 22.54 -7.57
N GLU A 62 31.49 21.71 -6.71
CA GLU A 62 32.18 22.16 -5.49
C GLU A 62 33.45 23.01 -5.80
N GLY A 63 33.72 23.34 -7.07
CA GLY A 63 34.91 24.05 -7.54
C GLY A 63 34.71 25.41 -8.23
N GLY A 64 33.50 25.91 -8.40
CA GLY A 64 33.25 27.09 -9.24
C GLY A 64 31.97 27.82 -8.87
N GLY A 65 32.01 28.44 -7.70
CA GLY A 65 30.94 29.33 -7.30
C GLY A 65 30.72 30.47 -8.30
N VAL A 66 29.46 30.93 -8.32
CA VAL A 66 28.90 32.03 -9.12
C VAL A 66 29.53 33.40 -8.80
N TYR A 67 30.72 33.44 -8.22
CA TYR A 67 31.48 34.64 -7.89
C TYR A 67 32.47 35.08 -8.98
N THR A 68 32.71 34.31 -10.04
CA THR A 68 33.74 34.63 -11.05
C THR A 68 33.28 35.51 -12.21
N ARG A 69 32.01 35.96 -12.25
CA ARG A 69 31.50 36.79 -13.37
C ARG A 69 31.59 38.31 -13.13
N TRP A 70 31.94 38.76 -11.92
CA TRP A 70 31.99 40.19 -11.58
C TRP A 70 33.30 40.61 -10.90
N MET A 71 34.43 40.13 -11.42
CA MET A 71 35.75 40.76 -11.19
C MET A 71 36.43 41.03 -12.53
#